data_AF-A0A0Q8PVQ5-F1
#
_entry.id   AF-A0A0Q8PVQ5-F1
#
_cell.length_a   1.000
_cell.length_b   1.000
_cell.length_c   1.000
_cell.angle_alpha   90.00
_cell.angle_beta   90.00
_cell.angle_gamma   90.00
#
_symmetry.space_group_name_H-M   'P 1'
#
loop_
_entity.id
_entity.type
_entity.pdbx_description
1 polymer ?
#
loop_
_entity_poly.entity_id
_entity_poly.type
_entity_poly.pdbx_seq_one_letter_code
_entity_poly.pdbx_strand_id
1 'polypeptide(L)'
;MPSYTLECGCGCGTFEAKSPRARWKTPGCKKRAQREAAGTAGADPTAGLKPEDPLVTAVRKDLAAANQLETVDGQIALHLAKQVKAATGTAAGSLAKELRQVLDRIGATPAPTPAGDQPKTAEVEDDEVTEARRRREAKAREAADRA
;
A
#
# COMPACT_ATOMS: atom_id res chain seq x y z
N MET A 1 -46.66 -10.43 -22.78
CA MET A 1 -45.24 -10.53 -22.39
C MET A 1 -45.22 -10.84 -20.90
N PRO A 2 -44.50 -11.87 -20.44
CA PRO A 2 -44.40 -12.13 -19.00
C PRO A 2 -43.71 -10.94 -18.34
N SER A 3 -44.35 -10.40 -17.31
CA SER A 3 -43.74 -9.42 -16.42
C SER A 3 -43.30 -10.10 -15.13
N TYR A 4 -42.21 -9.60 -14.56
CA TYR A 4 -41.60 -10.16 -13.36
C TYR A 4 -41.57 -9.10 -12.27
N THR A 5 -42.04 -9.44 -11.08
CA THR A 5 -41.89 -8.58 -9.90
C THR A 5 -40.54 -8.88 -9.26
N LEU A 6 -39.62 -7.91 -9.27
CA LEU A 6 -38.26 -8.05 -8.74
C LEU A 6 -38.01 -7.00 -7.65
N GLU A 7 -37.14 -7.32 -6.70
CA GLU A 7 -36.66 -6.35 -5.71
C GLU A 7 -35.55 -5.49 -6.30
N CYS A 8 -35.61 -4.18 -6.05
CA CYS A 8 -34.57 -3.27 -6.50
C CYS A 8 -33.31 -3.44 -5.62
N GLY A 9 -32.14 -3.65 -6.24
CA GLY A 9 -30.89 -3.92 -5.52
C GLY A 9 -30.39 -2.81 -4.58
N CYS A 10 -31.07 -1.65 -4.51
CA CYS A 10 -30.77 -0.57 -3.57
C CYS A 10 -31.77 -0.52 -2.39
N GLY A 11 -32.61 -1.54 -2.24
CA GLY A 11 -33.58 -1.64 -1.12
C GLY A 11 -34.79 -0.70 -1.19
N CYS A 12 -34.99 0.04 -2.29
CA CYS A 12 -36.09 1.01 -2.39
C CYS A 12 -37.47 0.39 -2.72
N GLY A 13 -37.61 -0.93 -2.60
CA GLY A 13 -38.84 -1.68 -2.87
C GLY A 13 -38.83 -2.51 -4.16
N THR A 14 -39.98 -3.13 -4.46
CA THR A 14 -40.20 -3.97 -5.63
C THR A 14 -40.57 -3.16 -6.88
N PHE A 15 -40.29 -3.72 -8.07
CA PHE A 15 -40.67 -3.14 -9.35
C PHE A 15 -41.00 -4.21 -10.39
N GLU A 16 -41.85 -3.84 -11.34
CA GLU A 16 -42.21 -4.71 -12.46
C GLU A 16 -41.17 -4.58 -13.58
N ALA A 17 -40.56 -5.70 -13.93
CA ALA A 17 -39.50 -5.80 -14.91
C ALA A 17 -39.95 -6.57 -16.15
N LYS A 18 -39.49 -6.11 -17.32
CA LYS A 18 -39.66 -6.81 -18.60
C LYS A 18 -38.67 -7.97 -18.78
N SER A 19 -37.68 -8.10 -17.88
CA SER A 19 -36.64 -9.11 -17.94
C SER A 19 -36.31 -9.62 -16.54
N PRO A 20 -36.12 -10.95 -16.36
CA PRO A 20 -35.74 -11.53 -15.07
C PRO A 20 -34.32 -11.14 -14.64
N ARG A 21 -33.52 -10.52 -15.52
CA ARG A 21 -32.16 -10.05 -15.23
C ARG A 21 -32.11 -8.59 -14.78
N ALA A 22 -33.24 -7.88 -14.75
CA ALA A 22 -33.27 -6.49 -14.31
C ALA A 22 -33.00 -6.40 -12.80
N ARG A 23 -32.02 -5.58 -12.40
CA ARG A 23 -31.64 -5.42 -10.98
C ARG A 23 -32.07 -4.09 -10.36
N TRP A 24 -32.43 -3.12 -11.20
CA TRP A 24 -32.63 -1.74 -10.78
C TRP A 24 -33.92 -1.19 -11.37
N LYS A 25 -34.74 -0.56 -10.52
CA LYS A 25 -35.98 0.12 -10.93
C LYS A 25 -35.70 1.30 -11.87
N THR A 26 -34.63 2.06 -11.60
CA THR A 26 -34.22 3.22 -12.40
C THR A 26 -32.68 3.32 -12.49
N PRO A 27 -32.14 4.09 -13.45
CA PRO A 27 -30.71 4.42 -13.49
C PRO A 27 -30.23 5.12 -12.20
N GLY A 28 -31.12 5.85 -11.51
CA GLY A 28 -30.83 6.49 -10.22
C GLY A 28 -30.52 5.47 -9.12
N CYS A 29 -31.29 4.37 -9.05
CA CYS A 29 -31.05 3.26 -8.11
C CYS A 29 -29.68 2.60 -8.35
N LYS A 30 -29.29 2.41 -9.62
CA LYS A 30 -27.97 1.90 -9.98
C LYS A 30 -26.85 2.83 -9.51
N LYS A 31 -26.96 4.13 -9.76
CA LYS A 31 -25.98 5.12 -9.32
C LYS A 31 -25.89 5.21 -7.79
N ARG A 32 -27.03 5.13 -7.09
CA ARG A 32 -27.06 5.10 -5.62
C ARG A 32 -26.32 3.89 -5.06
N ALA A 33 -26.63 2.69 -5.55
CA ALA A 33 -25.94 1.47 -5.12
C ALA A 33 -24.43 1.50 -5.44
N GLN A 34 -24.03 2.09 -6.58
CA GLN A 34 -22.61 2.28 -6.89
C GLN A 34 -21.91 3.26 -5.93
N ARG A 35 -22.60 4.31 -5.49
CA ARG A 35 -22.07 5.25 -4.48
C ARG A 35 -22.00 4.63 -3.10
N GLU A 36 -22.99 3.83 -2.72
CA GLU A 36 -22.96 3.09 -1.45
C GLU A 36 -21.84 2.06 -1.45
N ALA A 37 -21.65 1.31 -2.53
CA ALA A 37 -20.53 0.38 -2.70
C ALA A 37 -19.16 1.07 -2.73
N ALA A 38 -19.08 2.29 -3.26
CA ALA A 38 -17.86 3.10 -3.22
C ALA A 38 -17.64 3.77 -1.85
N GLY A 39 -18.71 4.11 -1.13
CA GLY A 39 -18.69 4.72 0.20
C GLY A 39 -18.33 3.72 1.31
N THR A 40 -18.66 2.44 1.13
CA THR A 40 -18.23 1.35 2.04
C THR A 40 -16.78 0.92 1.84
N ALA A 41 -16.06 1.47 0.85
CA ALA A 41 -14.60 1.41 0.82
C ALA A 41 -13.95 2.31 1.90
N GLY A 42 -14.74 3.10 2.64
CA GLY A 42 -14.25 4.12 3.57
C GLY A 42 -14.71 4.04 5.03
N ALA A 43 -15.63 3.18 5.45
CA ALA A 43 -16.05 3.15 6.87
C ALA A 43 -16.75 1.85 7.30
N ASP A 44 -16.03 1.03 8.06
CA ASP A 44 -16.59 0.27 9.19
C ASP A 44 -15.45 -0.03 10.19
N PRO A 45 -15.36 0.63 11.36
CA PRO A 45 -14.31 0.36 12.33
C PRO A 45 -14.61 -0.82 13.26
N THR A 46 -15.73 -1.54 13.10
CA THR A 46 -16.10 -2.64 14.03
C THR A 46 -16.70 -3.89 13.40
N ALA A 47 -16.97 -3.94 12.09
CA ALA A 47 -17.41 -5.17 11.41
C ALA A 47 -16.25 -6.13 11.11
N GLY A 48 -15.89 -6.90 12.13
CA GLY A 48 -15.04 -8.10 12.03
C GLY A 48 -13.63 -7.85 12.55
N LEU A 49 -13.35 -8.37 13.75
CA LEU A 49 -11.98 -8.58 14.21
C LEU A 49 -11.29 -9.58 13.26
N LYS A 50 -10.83 -9.10 12.11
CA LYS A 50 -9.67 -9.70 11.46
C LYS A 50 -8.55 -9.59 12.49
N PRO A 51 -7.81 -10.68 12.76
CA PRO A 51 -6.65 -10.59 13.65
C PRO A 51 -5.81 -9.41 13.18
N GLU A 52 -5.53 -8.48 14.10
CA GLU A 52 -4.72 -7.32 13.78
C GLU A 52 -3.44 -7.81 13.11
N ASP A 53 -3.07 -7.14 12.02
CA ASP A 53 -1.93 -7.54 11.23
C ASP A 53 -0.68 -7.54 12.11
N PRO A 54 0.16 -8.59 12.08
CA PRO A 54 1.32 -8.69 12.96
C PRO A 54 2.28 -7.50 12.79
N LEU A 55 2.39 -6.94 11.58
CA LEU A 55 3.23 -5.75 11.34
C LEU A 55 2.63 -4.51 12.00
N VAL A 56 1.34 -4.26 11.80
CA VAL A 56 0.66 -3.10 12.40
C VAL A 56 0.66 -3.21 13.93
N THR A 57 0.52 -4.42 14.45
CA THR A 57 0.58 -4.71 15.90
C THR A 57 1.97 -4.44 16.46
N ALA A 58 3.04 -4.85 15.75
CA ALA A 58 4.42 -4.57 16.15
C ALA A 58 4.69 -3.05 16.15
N VAL A 59 4.36 -2.36 15.05
CA VAL A 59 4.51 -0.90 14.95
C VAL A 59 3.73 -0.18 16.05
N ARG A 60 2.51 -0.61 16.36
CA ARG A 60 1.73 -0.03 17.46
C ARG A 60 2.43 -0.22 18.81
N LYS A 61 3.04 -1.38 19.09
CA LYS A 61 3.79 -1.62 20.33
C LYS A 61 5.03 -0.73 20.42
N ASP A 62 5.76 -0.59 19.33
CA ASP A 62 6.98 0.24 19.28
C ASP A 62 6.63 1.72 19.50
N LEU A 63 5.55 2.21 18.88
CA LEU A 63 5.04 3.56 19.11
C LEU A 63 4.53 3.77 20.54
N ALA A 64 3.90 2.75 21.14
CA ALA A 64 3.45 2.80 22.53
C ALA A 64 4.63 2.92 23.49
N ALA A 65 5.68 2.12 23.27
CA ALA A 65 6.92 2.17 24.05
C ALA A 65 7.61 3.54 23.96
N ALA A 66 7.53 4.19 22.79
CA ALA A 66 8.06 5.53 22.57
C ALA A 66 7.11 6.67 23.03
N ASN A 67 5.91 6.37 23.53
CA ASN A 67 4.84 7.36 23.80
C ASN A 67 4.47 8.23 22.59
N GLN A 68 4.58 7.69 21.38
CA GLN A 68 4.33 8.39 20.10
C GLN A 68 3.02 7.97 19.43
N LEU A 69 2.13 7.24 20.11
CA LEU A 69 0.91 6.72 19.49
C LEU A 69 -0.06 7.81 19.02
N GLU A 70 -0.21 8.89 19.79
CA GLU A 70 -1.17 9.96 19.51
C GLU A 70 -0.57 11.12 18.72
N THR A 71 0.69 10.99 18.29
CA THR A 71 1.36 12.04 17.50
C THR A 71 1.10 11.87 16.01
N VAL A 72 1.24 12.96 15.27
CA VAL A 72 1.06 12.97 13.81
C VAL A 72 1.99 11.93 13.15
N ASP A 73 3.25 11.90 13.58
CA ASP A 73 4.24 10.96 13.05
C ASP A 73 3.89 9.50 13.39
N GLY A 74 3.36 9.24 14.59
CA GLY A 74 2.86 7.90 14.96
C GLY A 74 1.67 7.45 14.12
N GLN A 75 0.74 8.35 13.80
CA GLN A 75 -0.38 8.05 12.91
C GLN A 75 0.07 7.79 11.47
N ILE A 76 1.06 8.55 10.98
CA ILE A 76 1.69 8.32 9.67
C ILE A 76 2.37 6.95 9.63
N ALA A 77 3.11 6.57 10.67
CA ALA A 77 3.77 5.26 10.75
C ALA A 77 2.74 4.11 10.70
N LEU A 78 1.64 4.21 11.45
CA LEU A 78 0.54 3.23 11.39
C LEU A 78 -0.12 3.15 10.01
N HIS A 79 -0.25 4.29 9.33
CA HIS A 79 -0.79 4.33 7.97
C HIS A 79 0.15 3.65 6.97
N LEU A 80 1.45 3.97 7.02
CA LEU A 80 2.48 3.35 6.18
C LEU A 80 2.54 1.84 6.39
N ALA A 81 2.45 1.35 7.64
CA ALA A 81 2.42 -0.09 7.93
C ALA A 81 1.24 -0.79 7.25
N LYS A 82 0.06 -0.17 7.21
CA LYS A 82 -1.11 -0.69 6.47
C LYS A 82 -0.89 -0.67 4.96
N GLN A 83 -0.22 0.35 4.43
CA GLN A 83 0.08 0.45 3.00
C GLN A 83 1.12 -0.58 2.56
N VAL A 84 2.16 -0.82 3.35
CA VAL A 84 3.18 -1.86 3.09
C VAL A 84 2.52 -3.23 2.90
N LYS A 85 1.53 -3.55 3.74
CA LYS A 85 0.73 -4.79 3.60
C LYS A 85 -0.05 -4.83 2.28
N ALA A 86 -0.68 -3.73 1.91
CA ALA A 86 -1.52 -3.66 0.72
C ALA A 86 -0.70 -3.61 -0.59
N ALA A 87 0.55 -3.17 -0.51
CA ALA A 87 1.45 -3.03 -1.64
C ALA A 87 2.02 -4.39 -2.09
N THR A 88 2.25 -4.51 -3.41
CA THR A 88 2.87 -5.67 -4.03
C THR A 88 4.07 -5.25 -4.86
N GLY A 89 5.03 -6.16 -5.07
CA GLY A 89 6.22 -5.91 -5.89
C GLY A 89 7.13 -4.81 -5.32
N THR A 90 7.66 -3.95 -6.19
CA THR A 90 8.65 -2.93 -5.85
C THR A 90 8.12 -1.82 -4.94
N ALA A 91 6.81 -1.54 -4.97
CA ALA A 91 6.16 -0.54 -4.14
C ALA A 91 6.20 -0.89 -2.65
N ALA A 92 6.21 -2.18 -2.29
CA ALA A 92 6.33 -2.60 -0.89
C ALA A 92 7.73 -2.25 -0.33
N GLY A 93 8.77 -2.31 -1.16
CA GLY A 93 10.14 -1.99 -0.76
C GLY A 93 10.36 -0.52 -0.45
N SER A 94 9.79 0.39 -1.25
CA SER A 94 9.85 1.84 -0.99
C SER A 94 9.08 2.21 0.27
N LEU A 95 7.86 1.70 0.43
CA LEU A 95 7.03 1.96 1.61
C LEU A 95 7.66 1.40 2.90
N ALA A 96 8.35 0.26 2.83
CA ALA A 96 9.08 -0.30 3.96
C ALA A 96 10.33 0.51 4.34
N LYS A 97 10.95 1.23 3.40
CA LYS A 97 12.04 2.17 3.68
C LYS A 97 11.51 3.44 4.34
N GLU A 98 10.42 3.99 3.83
CA GLU A 98 9.75 5.17 4.42
C GLU A 98 9.28 4.88 5.85
N LEU A 99 8.66 3.71 6.08
CA LEU A 99 8.25 3.30 7.43
C LEU A 99 9.44 3.27 8.40
N ARG A 100 10.59 2.74 7.98
CA ARG A 100 11.81 2.73 8.80
C ARG A 100 12.31 4.15 9.11
N GLN A 101 12.34 5.04 8.12
CA GLN A 101 12.76 6.43 8.32
C GLN A 101 11.87 7.17 9.33
N VAL A 102 10.55 6.92 9.28
CA VAL A 102 9.61 7.51 10.24
C VAL A 102 9.84 6.95 11.65
N LEU A 103 10.02 5.63 11.79
CA LEU A 103 10.31 4.98 13.07
C LEU A 103 11.63 5.45 13.69
N ASP A 104 12.68 5.61 12.88
CA ASP A 104 13.98 6.12 13.31
C ASP A 104 13.86 7.57 13.81
N ARG A 105 13.12 8.42 13.08
CA ARG A 105 12.93 9.83 13.44
C ARG A 105 12.23 10.01 14.79
N ILE A 106 11.27 9.16 15.11
CA ILE A 106 10.50 9.23 16.35
C ILE A 106 11.11 8.42 17.50
N GLY A 107 12.27 7.79 17.27
CA GLY A 107 12.95 6.95 18.27
C GLY A 107 12.18 5.67 18.62
N ALA A 108 11.23 5.26 17.78
CA ALA A 108 10.48 4.01 17.91
C ALA A 108 11.18 2.90 17.11
N THR A 109 12.49 2.76 17.27
CA THR A 109 13.26 1.70 16.62
C THR A 109 12.87 0.35 17.21
N PRO A 110 12.40 -0.61 16.39
CA PRO A 110 12.23 -1.97 16.87
C PRO A 110 13.58 -2.50 17.35
N ALA A 111 13.58 -3.24 18.46
CA ALA A 111 14.77 -3.99 18.88
C ALA A 111 15.25 -4.84 17.68
N PRO A 112 16.56 -4.90 17.39
CA PRO A 112 17.07 -5.62 16.23
C PRO A 112 16.64 -7.08 16.33
N THR A 113 15.66 -7.49 15.52
CA THR A 113 15.36 -8.89 15.29
C THR A 113 16.65 -9.51 14.73
N PRO A 114 17.14 -10.64 15.28
CA PRO A 114 18.29 -11.32 14.69
C PRO A 114 17.95 -11.57 13.22
N ALA A 115 18.78 -11.00 12.35
CA ALA A 115 18.60 -10.99 10.91
C ALA A 115 18.49 -12.42 10.38
N GLY A 116 17.27 -12.92 10.23
CA GLY A 116 16.99 -14.04 9.37
C GLY A 116 17.13 -13.55 7.94
N ASP A 117 18.22 -13.97 7.29
CA ASP A 117 18.41 -14.01 5.83
C ASP A 117 17.74 -12.88 5.03
N GLN A 118 18.18 -11.64 5.28
CA GLN A 118 18.24 -10.72 4.16
C GLN A 118 19.51 -11.09 3.38
N PRO A 119 19.43 -11.43 2.08
CA PRO A 119 20.63 -11.47 1.26
C PRO A 119 21.26 -10.10 1.40
N LYS A 120 22.43 -10.05 2.01
CA LYS A 120 23.34 -8.91 1.91
C LYS A 120 23.45 -8.64 0.40
N THR A 121 22.76 -7.62 -0.10
CA THR A 121 23.26 -6.86 -1.23
C THR A 121 24.58 -6.32 -0.72
N ALA A 122 25.63 -7.11 -0.96
CA ALA A 122 26.99 -6.71 -0.76
C ALA A 122 27.12 -5.35 -1.44
N GLU A 123 27.64 -4.39 -0.70
CA GLU A 123 28.21 -3.16 -1.22
C GLU A 123 29.24 -3.55 -2.29
N VAL A 124 28.77 -3.70 -3.52
CA VAL A 124 29.54 -3.87 -4.75
C VAL A 124 28.94 -2.90 -5.75
N GLU A 125 28.91 -1.61 -5.40
CA GLU A 125 28.30 -0.58 -6.27
C GLU A 125 29.23 0.59 -6.59
N ASP A 126 30.51 0.59 -6.17
CA ASP A 126 31.44 1.68 -6.50
C ASP A 126 32.61 1.32 -7.44
N ASP A 127 32.95 0.02 -7.60
CA ASP A 127 34.16 -0.36 -8.34
C ASP A 127 33.94 -0.47 -9.87
N GLU A 128 32.88 -1.15 -10.31
CA GLU A 128 32.65 -1.41 -11.75
C GLU A 128 32.31 -0.15 -12.56
N VAL A 129 31.52 0.76 -11.97
CA VAL A 129 31.13 2.03 -12.62
C VAL A 129 32.33 2.98 -12.75
N THR A 130 33.19 3.00 -11.73
CA THR A 130 34.42 3.79 -11.73
C THR A 130 35.43 3.26 -12.75
N GLU A 131 35.56 1.93 -12.88
CA GLU A 131 36.43 1.32 -13.88
C GLU A 131 35.92 1.56 -15.32
N ALA A 132 34.61 1.43 -15.54
CA ALA A 132 33.98 1.71 -16.83
C ALA A 132 34.16 3.16 -17.28
N ARG A 133 34.12 4.13 -16.34
CA ARG A 133 34.38 5.54 -16.63
C ARG A 133 35.85 5.79 -17.01
N ARG A 134 36.80 5.20 -16.29
CA ARG A 134 38.24 5.30 -16.60
C ARG A 134 38.58 4.73 -17.97
N ARG A 135 37.95 3.61 -18.37
CA ARG A 135 38.14 3.02 -19.71
C ARG A 135 37.64 3.95 -20.83
N ARG A 136 36.54 4.67 -20.62
CA ARG A 136 36.01 5.62 -21.62
C ARG A 136 36.89 6.86 -21.76
N GLU A 137 37.37 7.41 -20.66
CA GLU A 137 38.27 8.59 -20.67
C GLU A 137 39.64 8.25 -21.28
N ALA A 138 40.18 7.05 -21.02
CA ALA A 138 41.41 6.57 -21.66
C ALA A 138 41.25 6.43 -23.18
N LYS A 139 40.15 5.81 -23.63
CA LYS A 139 39.86 5.63 -25.06
C LYS A 139 39.63 6.97 -25.79
N ALA A 140 39.03 7.95 -25.11
CA ALA A 140 38.84 9.29 -25.67
C ALA A 140 40.17 10.05 -25.86
N ARG A 141 41.12 9.90 -24.92
CA ARG A 141 42.46 10.49 -25.04
C ARG A 141 43.28 9.84 -26.16
N GLU A 142 43.25 8.51 -26.25
CA GLU A 142 43.97 7.79 -27.31
C GLU A 142 43.42 8.11 -28.72
N ALA A 143 42.11 8.36 -28.83
CA ALA A 143 41.50 8.82 -30.08
C ALA A 143 41.85 10.27 -30.43
N ALA A 144 42.14 11.13 -29.44
CA ALA A 144 42.54 12.52 -29.64
C ALA A 144 44.03 12.67 -30.01
N ASP A 145 44.89 11.74 -29.56
CA ASP A 145 46.33 11.73 -29.89
C ASP A 145 46.60 11.17 -31.30
N ARG A 146 45.62 10.44 -31.87
CA ARG A 146 45.73 9.76 -33.17
C ARG A 146 45.09 10.54 -34.34
N ALA A 147 44.64 11.76 -34.10
CA ALA A 147 44.06 12.70 -35.07
C ALA A 147 45.04 13.85 -35.35
#